data_AF-A0AAV0F6G0-F1
#
_entry.id   AF-A0AAV0F6G0-F1
#
_cell.length_a   1.000
_cell.length_b   1.000
_cell.length_c   1.000
_cell.angle_alpha   90.00
_cell.angle_beta   90.00
_cell.angle_gamma   90.00
#
_symmetry.space_group_name_H-M   'P 1'
#
loop_
_entity.id
_entity.type
_entity.pdbx_description
1 polymer ?
#
loop_
_entity_poly.entity_id
_entity_poly.type
_entity_poly.pdbx_seq_one_letter_code
_entity_poly.pdbx_strand_id
1 'polypeptide(L)'
;MVKTITAEVRLPGTRNYPLQDLMEEKNTRLYERIVSLSKMSLDFYEKNHPGERYEFDTLKDVKSKPILGITYFIIFLAKNLGVDGCPSGTFKARVNCLMSSIKVQECELID
;
A
#
# COMPACT_ATOMS: atom_id res chain seq x y z
N MET A 1 -22.22 9.05 -29.13
CA MET A 1 -22.04 8.87 -27.66
C MET A 1 -21.16 7.64 -27.46
N VAL A 2 -19.85 7.83 -27.33
CA VAL A 2 -18.89 6.72 -27.23
C VAL A 2 -18.92 6.20 -25.80
N LYS A 3 -19.44 4.98 -25.60
CA LYS A 3 -19.31 4.27 -24.33
C LYS A 3 -17.92 3.65 -24.29
N THR A 4 -17.01 4.30 -23.58
CA THR A 4 -15.71 3.71 -23.24
C THR A 4 -15.96 2.56 -22.28
N ILE A 5 -15.92 1.33 -22.78
CA ILE A 5 -15.91 0.13 -21.96
C ILE A 5 -14.48 -0.03 -21.47
N THR A 6 -14.21 0.41 -20.25
CA THR A 6 -12.95 0.09 -19.56
C THR A 6 -13.01 -1.38 -19.16
N ALA A 7 -12.51 -2.25 -20.02
CA ALA A 7 -12.35 -3.66 -19.69
C ALA A 7 -11.22 -3.77 -18.64
N GLU A 8 -11.59 -3.99 -17.38
CA GLU A 8 -10.63 -4.39 -16.35
C GLU A 8 -10.04 -5.75 -16.76
N VAL A 9 -8.79 -5.75 -17.22
CA VAL A 9 -8.03 -6.98 -17.44
C VAL A 9 -7.77 -7.63 -16.08
N ARG A 10 -8.70 -8.51 -15.65
CA ARG A 10 -8.52 -9.33 -14.46
C ARG A 10 -7.48 -10.41 -14.74
N LEU A 11 -6.22 -10.11 -14.40
CA LEU A 11 -5.16 -11.10 -14.39
C LEU A 11 -5.51 -12.21 -13.37
N PRO A 12 -5.46 -13.50 -13.77
CA PRO A 12 -5.85 -14.61 -12.89
C PRO A 12 -5.05 -14.61 -11.59
N GLY A 13 -5.74 -14.77 -10.46
CA GLY A 13 -5.15 -14.84 -9.12
C GLY A 13 -4.98 -13.49 -8.39
N THR A 14 -5.33 -12.36 -9.00
CA THR A 14 -5.30 -11.07 -8.29
C THR A 14 -6.50 -10.95 -7.35
N ARG A 15 -6.24 -10.77 -6.05
CA ARG A 15 -7.29 -10.50 -5.07
C ARG A 15 -7.29 -9.01 -4.73
N ASN A 16 -8.42 -8.36 -5.01
CA ASN A 16 -8.69 -7.01 -4.52
C ASN A 16 -9.33 -7.13 -3.14
N TYR A 17 -8.93 -6.27 -2.22
CA TYR A 17 -9.55 -6.18 -0.90
C TYR A 17 -10.32 -4.86 -0.83
N PRO A 18 -11.66 -4.89 -0.91
CA PRO A 18 -12.45 -3.70 -0.59
C PRO A 18 -12.03 -3.21 0.79
N LEU A 19 -11.76 -1.90 0.92
CA LEU A 19 -11.28 -1.35 2.19
C LEU A 19 -12.27 -1.59 3.33
N GLN A 20 -13.57 -1.53 3.03
CA GLN A 20 -14.63 -1.81 3.99
C GLN A 20 -14.47 -3.22 4.58
N ASP A 21 -14.24 -4.23 3.73
CA ASP A 21 -14.02 -5.60 4.15
C ASP A 21 -12.76 -5.75 5.01
N LEU A 22 -11.69 -5.00 4.73
CA LEU A 22 -10.46 -5.03 5.56
C LEU A 22 -10.71 -4.48 6.96
N MET A 23 -11.55 -3.46 7.07
CA MET A 23 -11.88 -2.78 8.32
C MET A 23 -12.90 -3.55 9.18
N GLU A 24 -13.52 -4.61 8.66
CA GLU A 24 -14.36 -5.51 9.45
C GLU A 24 -13.55 -6.29 10.50
N GLU A 25 -14.15 -6.53 11.67
CA GLU A 25 -13.52 -7.20 12.82
C GLU A 25 -12.91 -8.58 12.48
N LYS A 26 -13.53 -9.31 11.55
CA LYS A 26 -13.02 -10.61 11.07
C LYS A 26 -11.70 -10.51 10.28
N ASN A 27 -11.35 -9.32 9.79
CA ASN A 27 -10.17 -9.05 8.98
C ASN A 27 -9.18 -8.09 9.66
N THR A 28 -9.39 -7.73 10.93
CA THR A 28 -8.51 -6.83 11.69
C THR A 28 -7.03 -7.23 11.61
N ARG A 29 -6.72 -8.53 11.71
CA ARG A 29 -5.34 -9.03 11.58
C ARG A 29 -4.74 -8.77 10.20
N LEU A 30 -5.53 -8.89 9.14
CA LEU A 30 -5.07 -8.59 7.79
C LEU A 30 -4.86 -7.08 7.64
N TYR A 31 -5.79 -6.25 8.12
CA TYR A 31 -5.66 -4.80 8.10
C TYR A 31 -4.41 -4.32 8.84
N GLU A 32 -4.20 -4.75 10.09
CA GLU A 32 -3.01 -4.42 10.89
C GLU A 32 -1.72 -4.85 10.19
N ARG A 33 -1.74 -6.02 9.52
CA ARG A 33 -0.62 -6.46 8.70
C ARG A 33 -0.37 -5.50 7.54
N ILE A 34 -1.39 -5.12 6.77
CA ILE A 34 -1.22 -4.18 5.66
C ILE A 34 -0.72 -2.82 6.15
N VAL A 35 -1.25 -2.29 7.26
CA VAL A 35 -0.75 -1.05 7.88
C VAL A 35 0.72 -1.17 8.26
N SER A 36 1.13 -2.30 8.83
CA SER A 36 2.53 -2.56 9.16
C SER A 36 3.42 -2.61 7.91
N LEU A 37 2.93 -3.19 6.80
CA LEU A 37 3.63 -3.17 5.52
C LEU A 37 3.74 -1.74 4.95
N SER A 38 2.70 -0.92 5.09
CA SER A 38 2.74 0.49 4.68
C SER A 38 3.78 1.28 5.47
N LYS A 39 3.83 1.12 6.79
CA LYS A 39 4.83 1.76 7.66
C LYS A 39 6.26 1.34 7.29
N MET A 40 6.49 0.04 7.08
CA MET A 40 7.78 -0.47 6.60
C MET A 40 8.16 0.09 5.23
N SER A 41 7.17 0.37 4.37
CA SER A 41 7.40 0.97 3.06
C SER A 41 7.78 2.45 3.18
N LEU A 42 7.22 3.19 4.14
CA LEU A 42 7.68 4.54 4.48
C LEU A 42 9.13 4.51 4.98
N ASP A 43 9.49 3.62 5.91
CA ASP A 43 10.88 3.49 6.38
C ASP A 43 11.85 3.20 5.22
N PHE A 44 11.40 2.43 4.23
CA PHE A 44 12.18 2.16 3.02
C PHE A 44 12.32 3.41 2.14
N TYR A 45 11.26 4.18 1.97
CA TYR A 45 11.28 5.44 1.21
C TYR A 45 12.18 6.48 1.86
N GLU A 46 12.05 6.72 3.17
CA GLU A 46 12.80 7.72 3.93
C GLU A 46 14.32 7.45 3.93
N LYS A 47 14.73 6.18 3.90
CA LYS A 47 16.16 5.81 3.75
C LYS A 47 16.78 6.33 2.45
N ASN A 48 15.97 6.49 1.40
CA ASN A 48 16.40 7.00 0.11
C ASN A 48 16.14 8.51 -0.05
N HIS A 49 15.38 9.12 0.86
CA HIS A 49 14.99 10.54 0.84
C HIS A 49 15.31 11.18 2.21
N PRO A 50 16.61 11.38 2.52
CA PRO A 50 17.01 11.86 3.84
C PRO A 50 16.44 13.24 4.13
N GLY A 51 15.79 13.37 5.29
CA GLY A 51 15.14 14.60 5.75
C GLY A 51 13.62 14.61 5.51
N GLU A 52 13.11 13.73 4.66
CA GLU A 52 11.68 13.48 4.57
C GLU A 52 11.24 12.51 5.67
N ARG A 53 10.17 12.86 6.39
CA ARG A 53 9.60 12.01 7.44
C ARG A 53 8.09 11.95 7.28
N TYR A 54 7.57 10.74 7.09
CA TYR A 54 6.18 10.49 6.81
C TYR A 54 5.56 9.58 7.87
N GLU A 55 4.36 9.91 8.29
CA GLU A 55 3.55 9.05 9.16
C GLU A 55 2.35 8.52 8.41
N PHE A 56 2.15 7.19 8.48
CA PHE A 56 0.98 6.55 7.89
C PHE A 56 -0.33 7.16 8.41
N ASP A 57 -1.24 7.49 7.49
CA ASP A 57 -2.54 8.10 7.80
C ASP A 57 -3.70 7.14 7.50
N THR A 58 -3.84 6.68 6.24
CA THR A 58 -5.02 5.90 5.82
C THR A 58 -4.75 5.03 4.59
N LEU A 59 -5.33 3.83 4.52
CA LEU A 59 -5.30 3.00 3.31
C LEU A 59 -6.27 3.53 2.23
N LYS A 60 -5.86 3.47 0.96
CA LYS A 60 -6.67 3.87 -0.20
C LYS A 60 -7.01 2.71 -1.13
N ASP A 61 -6.09 1.80 -1.35
CA ASP A 61 -6.33 0.58 -2.13
C ASP A 61 -5.37 -0.53 -1.72
N VAL A 62 -5.83 -1.77 -1.78
CA VAL A 62 -5.00 -2.95 -1.48
C VAL A 62 -5.34 -4.06 -2.46
N LYS A 63 -4.32 -4.48 -3.20
CA LYS A 63 -4.38 -5.63 -4.09
C LYS A 63 -3.30 -6.63 -3.71
N SER A 64 -3.55 -7.91 -3.93
CA SER A 64 -2.54 -8.94 -3.74
C SER A 64 -2.48 -9.93 -4.90
N LYS A 65 -1.32 -10.55 -5.08
CA LYS A 65 -1.10 -11.63 -6.04
C LYS A 65 -0.28 -12.75 -5.40
N PRO A 66 -0.67 -14.03 -5.58
CA PRO A 66 0.10 -15.16 -5.10
C PRO A 66 1.27 -15.45 -6.07
N ILE A 67 2.45 -14.87 -5.81
CA ILE A 67 3.65 -15.07 -6.63
C ILE A 67 4.78 -15.53 -5.70
N LEU A 68 5.01 -16.85 -5.62
CA LEU A 68 6.01 -17.46 -4.72
C LEU A 68 5.91 -16.92 -3.27
N GLY A 69 4.68 -16.79 -2.77
CA GLY A 69 4.34 -16.01 -1.58
C GLY A 69 3.13 -15.13 -1.88
N ILE A 70 3.00 -14.00 -1.20
CA ILE A 70 1.97 -12.98 -1.48
C ILE A 70 2.67 -11.65 -1.76
N THR A 71 2.50 -11.12 -2.96
CA THR A 71 2.86 -9.73 -3.28
C THR A 71 1.66 -8.84 -3.01
N TYR A 72 1.84 -7.83 -2.17
CA TYR A 72 0.87 -6.76 -1.95
C TYR A 72 1.24 -5.53 -2.77
N PHE A 73 0.21 -4.92 -3.37
CA PHE A 73 0.25 -3.62 -4.01
C PHE A 73 -0.66 -2.72 -3.18
N ILE A 74 -0.08 -1.73 -2.50
CA ILE A 74 -0.76 -0.93 -1.48
C ILE A 74 -0.71 0.53 -1.91
N ILE A 75 -1.86 1.20 -1.92
CA ILE A 75 -1.95 2.66 -2.05
C ILE A 75 -2.43 3.20 -0.71
N PHE A 76 -1.73 4.19 -0.17
CA PHE A 76 -2.04 4.76 1.15
C PHE A 76 -1.66 6.23 1.22
N LEU A 77 -2.26 6.96 2.15
CA LEU A 77 -1.87 8.32 2.51
C LEU A 77 -0.88 8.30 3.67
N ALA A 78 0.07 9.21 3.63
CA ALA A 78 0.94 9.52 4.75
C ALA A 78 1.14 11.03 4.88
N LYS A 79 1.29 11.51 6.12
CA LYS A 79 1.50 12.93 6.44
C LYS A 79 2.99 13.22 6.55
N ASN A 80 3.47 14.25 5.87
CA ASN A 80 4.86 14.69 6.00
C ASN A 80 5.04 15.48 7.30
N LEU A 81 5.64 14.86 8.31
CA LEU A 81 5.91 15.45 9.61
C LEU A 81 7.12 16.42 9.61
N GLY A 82 7.89 16.45 8.53
CA GLY A 82 9.01 17.38 8.35
C GLY A 82 8.60 18.77 7.87
N VAL A 83 7.32 18.98 7.53
CA VAL A 83 6.81 20.22 6.96
C VAL A 83 5.67 20.76 7.82
N ASP A 84 5.71 22.07 8.11
CA ASP A 84 4.64 22.75 8.85
C ASP A 84 3.28 22.57 8.16
N GLY A 85 2.26 22.25 8.95
CA GLY A 85 0.92 21.92 8.44
C GLY A 85 0.72 20.47 8.04
N CYS A 86 1.75 19.63 8.13
CA CYS A 86 1.71 18.17 7.95
C CYS A 86 0.94 17.73 6.69
N PRO A 87 1.33 18.20 5.49
CA PRO A 87 0.61 17.87 4.26
C PRO A 87 0.61 16.36 4.01
N SER A 88 -0.53 15.85 3.52
CA SER A 88 -0.67 14.44 3.16
C SER A 88 -0.18 14.20 1.73
N GLY A 89 0.61 13.15 1.52
CA GLY A 89 1.00 12.64 0.20
C GLY A 89 0.45 11.23 -0.04
N THR A 90 0.19 10.91 -1.30
CA THR A 90 -0.25 9.55 -1.70
C THR A 90 0.96 8.69 -2.05
N PHE A 91 1.07 7.53 -1.40
CA PHE A 91 2.13 6.56 -1.64
C PHE A 91 1.60 5.32 -2.32
N LYS A 92 2.43 4.76 -3.21
CA LYS A 92 2.25 3.45 -3.81
C LYS A 92 3.42 2.56 -3.41
N ALA A 93 3.11 1.41 -2.82
CA ALA A 93 4.10 0.43 -2.38
C ALA A 93 3.85 -0.95 -2.98
N ARG A 94 4.95 -1.66 -3.25
CA ARG A 94 4.95 -3.07 -3.64
C ARG A 94 5.77 -3.87 -2.64
N VAL A 95 5.12 -4.81 -1.95
CA VAL A 95 5.74 -5.59 -0.87
C VAL A 95 5.58 -7.07 -1.12
N ASN A 96 6.69 -7.80 -1.14
CA ASN A 96 6.68 -9.26 -1.23
C ASN A 96 6.74 -9.89 0.16
N CYS A 97 5.72 -10.66 0.49
CA CYS A 97 5.69 -11.54 1.64
C CYS A 97 5.99 -12.97 1.19
N LEU A 98 7.23 -13.40 1.32
CA LEU A 98 7.65 -14.80 1.14
C LEU A 98 7.41 -15.58 2.44
N MET A 99 7.53 -16.91 2.41
CA MET A 99 7.24 -17.75 3.58
C MET A 99 8.05 -17.36 4.84
N SER A 100 9.29 -16.89 4.67
CA SER A 100 10.20 -16.56 5.78
C SER A 100 10.69 -15.12 5.80
N SER A 101 10.25 -14.26 4.85
CA SER A 101 10.77 -12.90 4.74
C SER A 101 9.78 -11.93 4.12
N ILE A 102 9.83 -10.69 4.58
CA ILE A 102 9.11 -9.55 4.00
C ILE A 102 10.14 -8.65 3.32
N LYS A 103 9.88 -8.27 2.06
CA LYS A 103 10.73 -7.35 1.31
C LYS A 103 9.89 -6.28 0.64
N VAL A 104 10.11 -5.03 1.02
CA VAL A 104 9.63 -3.87 0.26
C VAL A 104 10.45 -3.83 -1.04
N GLN A 105 9.77 -3.95 -2.19
CA GLN A 105 10.42 -3.85 -3.50
C GLN A 105 10.48 -2.41 -3.97
N GLU A 106 9.44 -1.64 -3.68
CA GLU A 106 9.23 -0.29 -4.19
C GLU A 106 8.29 0.44 -3.22
N CYS A 107 8.58 1.71 -2.99
CA CYS A 107 7.68 2.66 -2.34
C CYS A 107 7.96 4.03 -2.94
N GLU A 108 6.93 4.65 -3.51
CA GLU A 108 7.04 5.91 -4.23
C GLU A 108 5.91 6.85 -3.80
N LEU A 109 6.24 8.13 -3.64
CA LEU A 109 5.27 9.22 -3.55
C LEU A 109 4.75 9.50 -4.96
N ILE A 110 3.42 9.45 -5.14
CA ILE A 110 2.73 9.53 -6.45
C ILE A 110 1.73 10.70 -6.51
N ASP A 111 1.92 11.70 -5.64
CA ASP A 111 1.06 12.89 -5.53
C ASP A 111 0.81 13.59 -6.87
#